data_AF-A0A318AIL7-F1
#
_entry.id   AF-A0A318AIL7-F1
#
_cell.length_a   1.000
_cell.length_b   1.000
_cell.length_c   1.000
_cell.angle_alpha   90.00
_cell.angle_beta   90.00
_cell.angle_gamma   90.00
#
_symmetry.space_group_name_H-M   'P 1'
#
loop_
_entity.id
_entity.type
_entity.pdbx_description
1 polymer ?
#
loop_
_entity_poly.entity_id
_entity_poly.type
_entity_poly.pdbx_seq_one_letter_code
_entity_poly.pdbx_strand_id
1 'polypeptide(L)'
;MRMIGYFRVPPVRGATFDGPLADKLTAAGCEALHHDACYALAVHKPGLDAAIASARPGDLLVVPSLHAFAAHLVDLLQVLGKIQAAGLYLMTLSEGIDTRMPGAFFTVCAQLTQFNDQTRMVRTAEEKIVRLGRPRPATPESEAAEGDASEAVAEAPPEA
;
A
#
# COMPACT_ATOMS: atom_id res chain seq x y z
N MET A 1 -12.21 0.52 -22.83
CA MET A 1 -11.92 -0.21 -21.59
C MET A 1 -11.01 0.68 -20.77
N ARG A 2 -11.47 1.15 -19.63
CA ARG A 2 -10.68 2.05 -18.76
C ARG A 2 -9.88 1.25 -17.75
N MET A 3 -8.76 1.79 -17.34
CA MET A 3 -7.93 1.24 -16.25
C MET A 3 -8.15 2.07 -15.00
N ILE A 4 -8.67 1.43 -13.96
CA ILE A 4 -8.96 2.06 -12.67
C ILE A 4 -7.98 1.51 -11.66
N GLY A 5 -7.16 2.38 -11.09
CA GLY A 5 -6.18 2.00 -10.07
C GLY A 5 -6.80 2.03 -8.68
N TYR A 6 -6.49 1.02 -7.87
CA TYR A 6 -6.80 1.02 -6.44
C TYR A 6 -5.57 0.63 -5.63
N PHE A 7 -5.30 1.37 -4.56
CA PHE A 7 -4.27 1.03 -3.59
C PHE A 7 -4.71 1.32 -2.16
N ARG A 8 -4.07 0.64 -1.21
CA ARG A 8 -4.34 0.83 0.22
C ARG A 8 -3.10 1.40 0.90
N VAL A 9 -3.31 2.35 1.79
CA VAL A 9 -2.28 2.92 2.66
C VAL A 9 -2.58 2.45 4.09
N PRO A 10 -1.66 1.71 4.74
CA PRO A 10 -1.81 1.39 6.15
C PRO A 10 -1.93 2.68 6.97
N PRO A 11 -2.82 2.73 7.98
CA PRO A 11 -3.09 3.94 8.74
C PRO A 11 -1.93 4.23 9.70
N VAL A 12 -0.91 4.89 9.18
CA VAL A 12 0.22 5.45 9.95
C VAL A 12 -0.09 6.91 10.25
N ARG A 13 0.36 7.43 11.40
CA ARG A 13 0.12 8.85 11.76
C ARG A 13 0.54 9.78 10.63
N GLY A 14 -0.43 10.54 10.11
CA GLY A 14 -0.22 11.53 9.05
C GLY A 14 -0.11 10.96 7.62
N ALA A 15 -0.23 9.65 7.42
CA ALA A 15 -0.18 9.03 6.10
C ALA A 15 -1.58 8.62 5.64
N THR A 16 -2.21 9.45 4.82
CA THR A 16 -3.49 9.13 4.15
C THR A 16 -3.29 8.74 2.68
N PHE A 17 -2.13 9.07 2.11
CA PHE A 17 -1.81 8.89 0.70
C PHE A 17 -0.35 8.43 0.52
N ASP A 18 -0.11 7.60 -0.49
CA ASP A 18 1.21 7.06 -0.84
C ASP A 18 1.51 7.42 -2.31
N GLY A 19 2.34 8.46 -2.48
CA GLY A 19 2.76 8.94 -3.80
C GLY A 19 3.42 7.86 -4.65
N PRO A 20 4.45 7.15 -4.16
CA PRO A 20 5.06 6.04 -4.89
C PRO A 20 4.08 4.96 -5.39
N LEU A 21 3.04 4.61 -4.61
CA LEU A 21 2.00 3.67 -5.09
C LEU A 21 1.12 4.29 -6.18
N ALA A 22 0.73 5.55 -6.01
CA ALA A 22 -0.05 6.29 -7.00
C ALA A 22 0.71 6.45 -8.32
N ASP A 23 2.00 6.78 -8.25
CA ASP A 23 2.88 6.94 -9.42
C ASP A 23 3.03 5.62 -10.18
N LYS A 24 3.17 4.48 -9.48
CA LYS A 24 3.20 3.15 -10.10
C LYS A 24 1.92 2.82 -10.86
N LEU A 25 0.76 3.13 -10.28
CA LEU A 25 -0.53 2.89 -10.94
C LEU A 25 -0.75 3.83 -12.12
N THR A 26 -0.33 5.08 -11.99
CA THR A 26 -0.36 6.06 -13.09
C THR A 26 0.54 5.61 -14.24
N ALA A 27 1.75 5.14 -13.93
CA ALA A 27 2.69 4.59 -14.90
C ALA A 27 2.17 3.30 -15.57
N ALA A 28 1.33 2.53 -14.88
CA ALA A 28 0.64 1.37 -15.44
C ALA A 28 -0.54 1.75 -16.37
N GLY A 29 -0.84 3.04 -16.53
CA GLY A 29 -1.90 3.54 -17.42
C GLY A 29 -3.26 3.75 -16.74
N CYS A 30 -3.33 3.79 -15.40
CA CYS A 30 -4.58 4.04 -14.70
C CYS A 30 -5.07 5.48 -14.90
N GLU A 31 -6.32 5.64 -15.36
CA GLU A 31 -6.96 6.94 -15.61
C GLU A 31 -7.59 7.52 -14.34
N ALA A 32 -8.06 6.66 -13.44
CA ALA A 32 -8.66 7.02 -12.17
C ALA A 32 -7.96 6.26 -11.04
N LEU A 33 -7.69 6.94 -9.94
CA LEU A 33 -7.06 6.35 -8.76
C LEU A 33 -7.98 6.47 -7.55
N HIS A 34 -8.20 5.34 -6.90
CA HIS A 34 -8.91 5.24 -5.63
C HIS A 34 -7.97 4.71 -4.57
N HIS A 35 -8.15 5.16 -3.32
CA HIS A 35 -7.37 4.65 -2.22
C HIS A 35 -8.15 4.56 -0.93
N ASP A 36 -7.68 3.67 -0.05
CA ASP A 36 -8.18 3.54 1.31
C ASP A 36 -7.04 3.68 2.32
N ALA A 37 -7.26 4.48 3.35
CA ALA A 37 -6.36 4.62 4.49
C ALA A 37 -6.79 3.67 5.63
N CYS A 38 -6.63 2.36 5.41
CA CYS A 38 -7.13 1.34 6.33
C CYS A 38 -6.19 0.14 6.46
N TYR A 39 -6.40 -0.67 7.51
CA TYR A 39 -5.72 -1.95 7.66
C TYR A 39 -6.21 -2.97 6.63
N ALA A 40 -5.41 -3.99 6.34
CA ALA A 40 -5.81 -5.06 5.42
C ALA A 40 -7.03 -5.83 5.96
N LEU A 41 -7.11 -5.95 7.30
CA LEU A 41 -8.21 -6.54 8.06
C LEU A 41 -9.47 -5.65 8.16
N ALA A 42 -9.44 -4.42 7.62
CA ALA A 42 -10.59 -3.54 7.69
C ALA A 42 -11.78 -4.15 6.93
N VAL A 43 -12.92 -4.24 7.62
CA VAL A 43 -14.18 -4.76 7.05
C VAL A 43 -14.74 -3.78 6.00
N HIS A 44 -14.53 -2.48 6.21
CA HIS A 44 -15.02 -1.43 5.34
C HIS A 44 -13.87 -0.79 4.55
N LYS A 45 -14.04 -0.72 3.22
CA LYS A 45 -13.06 -0.19 2.26
C LYS A 45 -13.79 0.72 1.25
N PRO A 46 -14.17 1.95 1.65
CA PRO A 46 -14.99 2.83 0.84
C PRO A 46 -14.33 3.23 -0.48
N GLY A 47 -13.00 3.36 -0.52
CA GLY A 47 -12.24 3.62 -1.73
C GLY A 47 -12.32 2.48 -2.73
N LEU A 48 -12.25 1.22 -2.27
CA LEU A 48 -12.46 0.04 -3.12
C LEU A 48 -13.90 -0.01 -3.67
N ASP A 49 -14.89 0.21 -2.80
CA ASP A 49 -16.29 0.20 -3.21
C ASP A 49 -16.57 1.32 -4.23
N ALA A 50 -15.97 2.51 -4.04
CA ALA A 50 -16.05 3.61 -4.99
C ALA A 50 -15.35 3.29 -6.33
N ALA A 51 -14.21 2.60 -6.30
CA ALA A 51 -13.51 2.17 -7.51
C ALA A 51 -14.40 1.24 -8.35
N ILE A 52 -15.00 0.23 -7.71
CA ILE A 52 -15.93 -0.70 -8.35
C ILE A 52 -17.17 0.03 -8.87
N ALA A 53 -17.74 0.96 -8.10
CA ALA A 53 -18.92 1.72 -8.50
C ALA A 53 -18.66 2.68 -9.67
N SER A 54 -17.44 3.21 -9.79
CA SER A 54 -17.05 4.10 -10.90
C SER A 54 -16.80 3.34 -12.23
N ALA A 55 -16.58 2.03 -12.12
CA ALA A 55 -16.23 1.16 -13.22
C ALA A 55 -17.48 0.71 -14.01
N ARG A 56 -17.29 0.41 -15.29
CA ARG A 56 -18.31 -0.22 -16.14
C ARG A 56 -17.94 -1.68 -16.38
N PRO A 57 -18.91 -2.57 -16.64
CA PRO A 57 -18.61 -3.93 -17.04
C PRO A 57 -17.62 -3.96 -18.21
N GLY A 58 -16.57 -4.77 -18.08
CA GLY A 58 -15.46 -4.86 -19.00
C GLY A 58 -14.29 -3.91 -18.70
N ASP A 59 -14.38 -2.97 -17.75
CA ASP A 59 -13.24 -2.17 -17.29
C ASP A 59 -12.24 -3.01 -16.47
N LEU A 60 -11.01 -2.51 -16.34
CA LEU A 60 -9.90 -3.18 -15.66
C LEU A 60 -9.57 -2.49 -14.33
N LEU A 61 -9.70 -3.21 -13.23
CA LEU A 61 -9.20 -2.81 -11.92
C LEU A 61 -7.74 -3.22 -11.78
N VAL A 62 -6.87 -2.25 -11.59
CA VAL A 62 -5.42 -2.43 -11.45
C VAL A 62 -5.04 -2.17 -10.00
N VAL A 63 -4.31 -3.12 -9.40
CA VAL A 63 -3.83 -2.97 -8.02
C VAL A 63 -2.34 -3.29 -7.91
N PRO A 64 -1.62 -2.72 -6.94
CA PRO A 64 -0.21 -3.03 -6.74
C PRO A 64 0.02 -4.51 -6.39
N SER A 65 -0.81 -5.08 -5.51
CA SER A 65 -0.72 -6.47 -5.04
C SER A 65 -2.06 -6.97 -4.51
N LEU A 66 -2.20 -8.29 -4.34
CA LEU A 66 -3.41 -8.90 -3.74
C LEU A 66 -3.61 -8.48 -2.27
N HIS A 67 -2.52 -8.16 -1.57
CA HIS A 67 -2.54 -7.66 -0.20
C HIS A 67 -3.18 -6.26 -0.06
N ALA A 68 -3.44 -5.56 -1.17
CA ALA A 68 -4.23 -4.33 -1.17
C ALA A 68 -5.70 -4.60 -0.77
N PHE A 69 -6.22 -5.80 -1.06
CA PHE A 69 -7.61 -6.17 -0.81
C PHE A 69 -7.85 -6.73 0.58
N ALA A 70 -6.98 -7.62 1.05
CA ALA A 70 -7.24 -8.40 2.24
C ALA A 70 -5.97 -8.93 2.91
N ALA A 71 -6.08 -9.22 4.20
CA ALA A 71 -5.08 -9.98 4.95
C ALA A 71 -5.35 -11.49 4.91
N HIS A 72 -6.60 -11.93 4.67
CA HIS A 72 -7.00 -13.32 4.67
C HIS A 72 -7.55 -13.78 3.34
N LEU A 73 -7.36 -15.07 3.06
CA LEU A 73 -7.86 -15.68 1.84
C LEU A 73 -9.38 -15.56 1.72
N VAL A 74 -10.12 -15.76 2.83
CA VAL A 74 -11.58 -15.65 2.83
C VAL A 74 -12.03 -14.25 2.40
N ASP A 75 -11.43 -13.21 2.98
CA ASP A 75 -11.75 -11.81 2.64
C ASP A 75 -11.33 -11.47 1.20
N LEU A 76 -10.19 -12.01 0.75
CA LEU A 76 -9.73 -11.84 -0.62
C LEU A 76 -10.72 -12.44 -1.61
N LEU A 77 -11.18 -13.67 -1.38
CA LEU A 77 -12.16 -14.34 -2.23
C LEU A 77 -13.49 -13.58 -2.29
N GLN A 78 -13.92 -12.97 -1.18
CA GLN A 78 -15.10 -12.12 -1.16
C GLN A 78 -14.92 -10.88 -2.05
N VAL A 79 -13.76 -10.22 -1.99
CA VAL A 79 -13.46 -9.06 -2.84
C VAL A 79 -13.39 -9.47 -4.31
N LEU A 80 -12.72 -10.57 -4.64
CA LEU A 80 -12.67 -11.09 -6.01
C LEU A 80 -14.07 -11.42 -6.54
N GLY A 81 -14.95 -11.98 -5.71
CA GLY A 81 -16.34 -12.22 -6.04
C GLY A 81 -17.12 -10.94 -6.37
N LYS A 82 -16.88 -9.83 -5.63
CA LYS A 82 -17.49 -8.52 -5.94
C LYS A 82 -17.02 -7.97 -7.28
N ILE A 83 -15.71 -8.06 -7.56
CA ILE A 83 -15.12 -7.61 -8.84
C ILE A 83 -15.71 -8.40 -10.01
N GLN A 84 -15.79 -9.72 -9.87
CA GLN A 84 -16.39 -10.60 -10.87
C GLN A 84 -17.88 -10.29 -11.07
N ALA A 85 -18.64 -10.08 -10.00
CA ALA A 85 -20.06 -9.75 -10.06
C ALA A 85 -20.31 -8.39 -10.73
N ALA A 86 -19.39 -7.44 -10.60
CA ALA A 86 -19.41 -6.17 -11.31
C ALA A 86 -18.98 -6.29 -12.79
N GLY A 87 -18.55 -7.48 -13.24
CA GLY A 87 -18.09 -7.72 -14.60
C GLY A 87 -16.75 -7.06 -14.90
N LEU A 88 -15.91 -6.84 -13.88
CA LEU A 88 -14.62 -6.20 -14.02
C LEU A 88 -13.51 -7.23 -14.19
N TYR A 89 -12.48 -6.84 -14.93
CA TYR A 89 -11.22 -7.56 -14.96
C TYR A 89 -10.32 -7.07 -13.83
N LEU A 90 -9.48 -7.95 -13.32
CA LEU A 90 -8.40 -7.65 -12.38
C LEU A 90 -7.02 -7.76 -13.06
N MET A 91 -6.15 -6.79 -12.76
CA MET A 91 -4.72 -6.85 -13.01
C MET A 91 -3.94 -6.54 -11.74
N THR A 92 -2.93 -7.34 -11.41
CA THR A 92 -2.01 -7.05 -10.29
C THR A 92 -0.58 -6.85 -10.78
N LEU A 93 0.09 -5.82 -10.26
CA LEU A 93 1.43 -5.46 -10.71
C LEU A 93 2.53 -6.35 -10.12
N SER A 94 2.39 -6.77 -8.86
CA SER A 94 3.44 -7.53 -8.16
C SER A 94 3.42 -9.02 -8.53
N GLU A 95 2.23 -9.61 -8.62
CA GLU A 95 2.05 -11.03 -8.93
C GLU A 95 1.92 -11.32 -10.43
N GLY A 96 1.82 -10.28 -11.27
CA GLY A 96 1.69 -10.40 -12.72
C GLY A 96 0.38 -11.06 -13.16
N ILE A 97 -0.69 -10.91 -12.37
CA ILE A 97 -2.00 -11.46 -12.70
C ILE A 97 -2.66 -10.53 -13.72
N ASP A 98 -3.17 -11.08 -14.82
CA ASP A 98 -4.11 -10.40 -15.70
C ASP A 98 -5.25 -11.36 -16.06
N THR A 99 -6.44 -11.09 -15.52
CA THR A 99 -7.63 -11.93 -15.73
C THR A 99 -8.22 -11.90 -17.14
N ARG A 100 -7.73 -11.01 -18.00
CA ARG A 100 -8.09 -10.98 -19.43
C ARG A 100 -7.36 -12.06 -20.23
N MET A 101 -6.23 -12.54 -19.71
CA MET A 101 -5.36 -13.47 -20.43
C MET A 101 -5.91 -14.91 -20.36
N PRO A 102 -5.82 -15.68 -21.46
CA PRO A 102 -6.08 -17.12 -21.41
C PRO A 102 -5.18 -17.79 -20.37
N GLY A 103 -5.75 -18.68 -19.55
CA GLY A 103 -5.01 -19.38 -18.49
C GLY A 103 -4.81 -18.57 -17.20
N ALA A 104 -5.33 -17.35 -17.11
CA ALA A 104 -5.27 -16.54 -15.90
C ALA A 104 -5.82 -17.23 -14.66
N PHE A 105 -6.78 -18.15 -14.81
CA PHE A 105 -7.28 -18.98 -13.72
C PHE A 105 -6.16 -19.73 -12.98
N PHE A 106 -5.25 -20.40 -13.72
CA PHE A 106 -4.15 -21.14 -13.10
C PHE A 106 -3.12 -20.20 -12.47
N THR A 107 -2.85 -19.06 -13.09
CA THR A 107 -1.98 -18.02 -12.52
C THR A 107 -2.57 -17.49 -11.21
N VAL A 108 -3.86 -17.16 -11.18
CA VAL A 108 -4.56 -16.73 -9.97
C VAL A 108 -4.50 -17.81 -8.90
N CYS A 109 -4.77 -19.07 -9.23
CA CYS A 109 -4.66 -20.18 -8.26
C CYS A 109 -3.25 -20.32 -7.69
N ALA A 110 -2.20 -20.23 -8.51
CA ALA A 110 -0.82 -20.29 -8.04
C ALA A 110 -0.48 -19.15 -7.08
N GLN A 111 -0.94 -17.94 -7.38
CA GLN A 111 -0.72 -16.76 -6.55
C GLN A 111 -1.54 -16.80 -5.26
N LEU A 112 -2.76 -17.33 -5.29
CA LEU A 112 -3.58 -17.53 -4.09
C LEU A 112 -2.94 -18.51 -3.10
N THR A 113 -2.30 -19.57 -3.60
CA THR A 113 -1.52 -20.49 -2.75
C THR A 113 -0.38 -19.76 -2.05
N GLN A 114 0.39 -18.94 -2.77
CA GLN A 114 1.48 -18.15 -2.19
C GLN A 114 0.98 -17.11 -1.18
N PHE A 115 -0.15 -16.47 -1.47
CA PHE A 115 -0.79 -15.49 -0.59
C PHE A 115 -1.17 -16.08 0.78
N ASN A 116 -1.66 -17.32 0.79
CA ASN A 116 -2.06 -18.02 2.02
C ASN A 116 -0.88 -18.15 3.00
N ASP A 117 0.33 -18.40 2.49
CA ASP A 117 1.53 -18.57 3.32
C ASP A 117 2.07 -17.24 3.87
N GLN A 118 1.79 -16.12 3.20
CA GLN A 118 2.34 -14.79 3.54
C GLN A 118 1.47 -13.97 4.53
N THR A 119 0.30 -14.48 4.90
CA THR A 119 -0.67 -13.78 5.77
C THR A 119 -0.11 -13.43 7.16
N ARG A 120 0.78 -14.27 7.73
CA ARG A 120 1.42 -13.99 9.03
C ARG A 120 2.42 -12.84 8.96
N MET A 121 3.21 -12.78 7.88
CA MET A 121 4.26 -11.78 7.72
C MET A 121 3.69 -10.37 7.56
N VAL A 122 2.63 -10.23 6.75
CA VAL A 122 1.99 -8.93 6.51
C VAL A 122 1.43 -8.35 7.81
N ARG A 123 0.75 -9.17 8.64
CA ARG A 123 0.25 -8.73 9.95
C ARG A 123 1.36 -8.24 10.87
N THR A 124 2.43 -9.02 11.03
CA THR A 124 3.58 -8.61 11.87
C THR A 124 4.27 -7.36 11.34
N ALA A 125 4.37 -7.20 10.02
CA ALA A 125 4.93 -6.00 9.40
C ALA A 125 4.06 -4.77 9.65
N GLU A 126 2.74 -4.87 9.49
CA GLU A 126 1.80 -3.77 9.77
C GLU A 126 1.84 -3.34 11.24
N GLU A 127 1.84 -4.31 12.17
CA GLU A 127 2.01 -4.02 13.61
C GLU A 127 3.32 -3.27 13.89
N LYS A 128 4.41 -3.67 13.23
CA LYS A 128 5.71 -3.01 13.39
C LYS A 128 5.73 -1.60 12.80
N ILE A 129 5.12 -1.38 11.64
CA ILE A 129 5.02 -0.06 10.98
C ILE A 129 4.24 0.92 11.88
N VAL A 130 3.15 0.47 12.49
CA VAL A 130 2.37 1.29 13.43
C VAL A 130 3.19 1.61 14.69
N ARG A 131 3.90 0.62 15.24
CA ARG A 131 4.74 0.82 16.44
C ARG A 131 5.90 1.78 16.20
N LEU A 132 6.56 1.71 15.04
CA LEU A 132 7.69 2.58 14.74
C LEU A 132 7.27 4.00 14.34
N GLY A 133 6.11 4.16 13.69
CA GLY A 133 5.80 5.40 12.97
C GLY A 133 6.78 5.64 11.82
N ARG A 134 6.38 6.41 10.81
CA ARG A 134 7.30 6.77 9.71
C ARG A 134 8.40 7.70 10.29
N PRO A 135 9.70 7.41 10.13
CA PRO A 135 10.73 8.41 10.39
C PRO A 135 10.43 9.62 9.52
N ARG A 136 10.43 10.80 10.13
CA ARG A 136 10.21 12.07 9.41
C ARG A 136 11.16 12.10 8.21
N PRO A 137 10.70 12.39 6.97
CA PRO A 137 11.65 12.66 5.90
C PRO A 137 12.56 13.79 6.38
N ALA A 138 13.87 13.58 6.33
CA ALA A 138 14.84 14.57 6.75
C ALA A 138 14.61 15.83 5.91
N THR A 139 14.10 16.88 6.56
CA THR A 139 14.20 18.23 6.02
C THR A 139 15.68 18.59 6.00
N PRO A 140 16.19 19.23 4.94
CA PRO A 140 17.61 19.58 4.81
C PRO A 140 18.12 20.60 5.86
N GLU A 141 17.30 20.95 6.86
CA GLU A 141 17.61 21.93 7.89
C GLU A 141 18.15 21.32 9.20
N SER A 142 18.22 19.98 9.36
CA SER A 142 18.69 19.38 10.62
C SER A 142 20.16 18.97 10.67
N GLU A 143 20.97 19.29 9.64
CA GLU A 143 22.44 19.11 9.70
C GLU A 143 23.17 20.32 10.29
N ALA A 144 22.47 21.42 10.59
CA ALA A 144 23.08 22.64 11.12
C ALA A 144 23.20 22.70 12.66
N ALA A 145 22.84 21.63 13.39
CA ALA A 145 22.85 21.62 14.85
C ALA A 145 23.73 20.51 15.48
N GLU A 146 24.59 19.86 14.69
CA GLU A 146 25.67 19.01 15.20
C GLU A 146 27.03 19.62 14.83
N GLY A 147 27.34 20.72 15.50
CA GLY A 147 28.61 21.41 15.36
C GLY A 147 28.79 22.39 16.50
N ASP A 148 29.09 21.87 17.69
CA ASP A 148 30.25 22.30 18.49
C ASP A 148 30.24 21.57 19.84
N ALA A 149 31.00 20.49 19.92
CA ALA A 149 31.35 19.86 21.18
C ALA A 149 32.76 19.27 21.03
N SER A 150 33.79 20.11 21.16
CA SER A 150 35.05 19.77 21.85
C SER A 150 36.09 20.87 21.63
N GLU A 151 36.35 21.69 22.65
CA GLU A 151 37.71 21.77 23.21
C GLU A 151 37.69 22.33 24.63
N ALA A 152 38.34 21.59 25.53
CA ALA A 152 38.58 21.94 26.93
C ALA A 152 39.76 22.94 27.03
N VAL A 153 39.81 23.74 28.11
CA VAL A 153 40.93 23.79 29.10
C VAL A 153 40.60 24.83 30.18
N ALA A 154 40.96 24.46 31.41
CA ALA A 154 40.79 25.17 32.67
C ALA A 154 41.53 26.51 32.78
N GLU A 155 40.95 27.47 33.50
CA GLU A 155 41.71 28.45 34.31
C GLU A 155 40.87 28.95 35.50
N ALA A 156 41.44 28.88 36.70
CA ALA A 156 40.85 29.29 37.97
C ALA A 156 40.94 30.82 38.16
N PRO A 157 40.07 31.45 38.99
CA PRO A 157 40.17 32.88 39.24
C PRO A 157 41.20 33.18 40.34
N PRO A 158 41.91 34.33 40.32
CA PRO A 158 42.58 34.83 41.51
C PRO A 158 41.58 35.60 42.38
N GLU A 159 41.52 35.23 43.67
CA GLU A 159 41.00 36.06 44.75
C GLU A 159 41.97 37.22 45.04
N ALA A 160 41.40 38.31 45.58
CA ALA A 160 42.06 39.57 45.94
C ALA A 160 43.01 39.45 47.15
#